data_AF-A0A958H8D6-F1
#
_entry.id   AF-A0A958H8D6-F1
#
_cell.length_a   1.000
_cell.length_b   1.000
_cell.length_c   1.000
_cell.angle_alpha   90.00
_cell.angle_beta   90.00
_cell.angle_gamma   90.00
#
_symmetry.space_group_name_H-M   'P 1'
#
loop_
_entity.id
_entity.type
_entity.pdbx_description
1 polymer ?
#
loop_
_entity_poly.entity_id
_entity_poly.type
_entity_poly.pdbx_seq_one_letter_code
_entity_poly.pdbx_strand_id
1 'polypeptide(L)'
;FPDGALMMVLDGEADPALVRHIDECGDCAAALCQLRQTNSALNASLFRAACPPSIQLGEYSIGLLSAVETTLIETHLATCPHCSAELRQLDAFMAQPDPTFESQRIQPAMDRVQVFIARLVSGLSGLGQPAMTPSFAAVRGGAEGPLTYEAGEYRAVIEIDGDLDRPDRYALTGLLIGPAVAGTLVEIWSGGQRIATTQVDVYGNFELLRLKPGEYELILSGTNVEIHIQTLSVT
;
A
#
# COMPACT_ATOMS: atom_id res chain seq x y z
N PHE A 1 7.47 53.87 -19.82
CA PHE A 1 6.37 53.50 -18.90
C PHE A 1 6.95 53.50 -17.48
N PRO A 2 6.27 53.99 -16.44
CA PRO A 2 6.86 54.01 -15.09
C PRO A 2 6.90 52.59 -14.51
N ASP A 3 8.06 52.18 -13.96
CA ASP A 3 8.28 50.83 -13.42
C ASP A 3 7.26 50.44 -12.32
N GLY A 4 6.78 51.42 -11.55
CA GLY A 4 5.75 51.20 -10.52
C GLY A 4 4.41 50.70 -11.08
N ALA A 5 4.07 51.05 -12.32
CA ALA A 5 2.84 50.56 -12.95
C ALA A 5 2.94 49.07 -13.33
N LEU A 6 4.13 48.59 -13.68
CA LEU A 6 4.36 47.16 -13.96
C LEU A 6 4.34 46.32 -12.68
N MET A 7 4.80 46.86 -11.56
CA MET A 7 4.70 46.21 -10.24
C MET A 7 3.23 46.07 -9.80
N MET A 8 2.41 47.11 -9.95
CA MET A 8 0.96 47.02 -9.67
C MET A 8 0.27 45.92 -10.49
N VAL A 9 0.69 45.71 -11.74
CA VAL A 9 0.17 44.61 -12.59
C VAL A 9 0.66 43.25 -12.11
N LEU A 10 1.90 43.18 -11.62
CA LEU A 10 2.49 41.95 -11.06
C LEU A 10 1.77 41.50 -9.77
N ASP A 11 1.38 42.47 -8.94
CA ASP A 11 0.69 42.25 -7.66
C ASP A 11 -0.83 42.09 -7.81
N GLY A 12 -1.37 42.27 -9.03
CA GLY A 12 -2.80 42.13 -9.34
C GLY A 12 -3.66 43.34 -8.96
N GLU A 13 -3.05 44.48 -8.65
CA GLU A 13 -3.69 45.72 -8.21
C GLU A 13 -3.86 46.75 -9.35
N ALA A 14 -3.60 46.35 -10.59
CA ALA A 14 -3.65 47.25 -11.75
C ALA A 14 -5.07 47.61 -12.20
N ASP A 15 -5.23 48.87 -12.62
CA ASP A 15 -6.44 49.36 -13.30
C ASP A 15 -6.65 48.63 -14.64
N PRO A 16 -7.88 48.24 -15.01
CA PRO A 16 -8.21 47.68 -16.32
C PRO A 16 -7.68 48.45 -17.53
N ALA A 17 -7.58 49.78 -17.46
CA ALA A 17 -7.00 50.58 -18.54
C ALA A 17 -5.51 50.31 -18.75
N LEU A 18 -4.79 50.00 -17.67
CA LEU A 18 -3.38 49.67 -17.65
C LEU A 18 -3.11 48.28 -18.24
N VAL A 19 -3.97 47.31 -17.89
CA VAL A 19 -3.91 45.94 -18.44
C VAL A 19 -4.11 45.96 -19.95
N ARG A 20 -5.14 46.68 -20.44
CA ARG A 20 -5.40 46.83 -21.88
C ARG A 20 -4.23 47.45 -22.62
N HIS A 21 -3.57 48.46 -22.04
CA HIS A 21 -2.38 49.07 -22.66
C HIS A 21 -1.24 48.06 -22.81
N ILE A 22 -1.02 47.21 -21.81
CA ILE A 22 0.05 46.19 -21.85
C ILE A 22 -0.27 45.12 -22.91
N ASP A 23 -1.54 44.76 -23.08
CA ASP A 23 -1.96 43.83 -24.13
C ASP A 23 -1.76 44.40 -25.55
N GLU A 24 -1.91 45.72 -25.70
CA GLU A 24 -1.75 46.42 -26.98
C GLU A 24 -0.29 46.84 -27.29
N CYS A 25 0.58 46.92 -26.28
CA CYS A 25 1.95 47.40 -26.41
C CYS A 25 2.98 46.28 -26.19
N GLY A 26 3.62 45.82 -27.28
CA GLY A 26 4.61 44.74 -27.26
C GLY A 26 5.82 44.99 -26.36
N ASP A 27 6.30 46.23 -26.27
CA ASP A 27 7.45 46.58 -25.40
C ASP A 27 7.08 46.48 -23.91
N CYS A 28 5.88 46.92 -23.53
CA CYS A 28 5.40 46.82 -22.15
C CYS A 28 5.09 45.37 -21.76
N ALA A 29 4.56 44.57 -22.70
CA ALA A 29 4.37 43.13 -22.51
C ALA A 29 5.70 42.40 -22.31
N ALA A 30 6.73 42.74 -23.09
CA ALA A 30 8.07 42.17 -22.96
C ALA A 30 8.71 42.53 -21.60
N ALA A 31 8.60 43.79 -21.17
CA ALA A 31 9.09 44.24 -19.87
C ALA A 31 8.39 43.53 -18.69
N LEU A 32 7.05 43.36 -18.75
CA LEU A 32 6.30 42.61 -17.74
C LEU A 32 6.68 41.13 -17.71
N CYS A 33 6.94 40.52 -18.87
CA CYS A 33 7.40 39.13 -18.97
C CYS A 33 8.77 38.95 -18.30
N GLN A 34 9.72 39.86 -18.56
CA GLN A 34 11.04 39.85 -17.93
C GLN A 34 10.94 40.03 -16.40
N LEU A 35 10.07 40.93 -15.95
CA LEU A 35 9.82 41.15 -14.52
C LEU A 35 9.19 39.92 -13.85
N ARG A 36 8.21 39.27 -14.49
CA ARG A 36 7.62 38.00 -14.02
C ARG A 36 8.63 36.86 -13.94
N GLN A 37 9.51 36.73 -14.93
CA GLN A 37 10.58 35.72 -14.93
C GLN A 37 11.55 35.96 -13.77
N THR A 38 11.96 37.21 -13.56
CA THR A 38 12.87 37.58 -12.47
C THR A 38 12.22 37.37 -11.10
N ASN A 39 10.97 37.82 -10.93
CA ASN A 39 10.21 37.62 -9.70
C ASN A 39 9.96 36.12 -9.42
N SER A 40 9.69 35.33 -10.46
CA SER A 40 9.54 33.87 -10.33
C SER A 40 10.86 33.20 -9.95
N ALA A 41 12.00 33.64 -10.49
CA ALA A 41 13.31 33.09 -10.17
C ALA A 41 13.77 33.49 -8.75
N LEU A 42 13.48 34.71 -8.32
CA LEU A 42 13.72 35.18 -6.95
C LEU A 42 12.82 34.45 -5.96
N ASN A 43 11.52 34.34 -6.26
CA ASN A 43 10.63 33.53 -5.44
C ASN A 43 11.07 32.08 -5.43
N ALA A 44 11.44 31.46 -6.55
CA ALA A 44 11.92 30.08 -6.55
C ALA A 44 13.22 29.89 -5.74
N SER A 45 14.10 30.90 -5.70
CA SER A 45 15.36 30.81 -4.95
C SER A 45 15.22 31.18 -3.47
N LEU A 46 14.20 31.96 -3.09
CA LEU A 46 13.93 32.38 -1.71
C LEU A 46 12.82 31.56 -1.05
N PHE A 47 11.93 30.95 -1.84
CA PHE A 47 10.88 30.06 -1.36
C PHE A 47 11.54 28.83 -0.76
N ARG A 48 11.34 28.66 0.55
CA ARG A 48 11.95 27.60 1.38
C ARG A 48 13.48 27.69 1.57
N ALA A 49 14.15 28.78 1.21
CA ALA A 49 15.61 28.90 1.40
C ALA A 49 16.08 28.70 2.86
N ALA A 50 15.22 29.04 3.82
CA ALA A 50 15.45 28.80 5.25
C ALA A 50 14.60 27.66 5.83
N CYS A 51 13.81 26.96 5.00
CA CYS A 51 12.97 25.85 5.42
C CYS A 51 13.71 24.52 5.22
N PRO A 52 13.46 23.52 6.08
CA PRO A 52 13.93 22.17 5.86
C PRO A 52 13.44 21.62 4.51
N PRO A 53 14.21 20.72 3.86
CA PRO A 53 13.74 19.99 2.69
C PRO A 53 12.50 19.16 3.03
N SER A 54 11.58 19.02 2.08
CA SER A 54 10.32 18.29 2.26
C SER A 54 10.50 16.84 2.70
N ILE A 55 11.57 16.19 2.27
CA ILE A 55 11.94 14.82 2.68
C ILE A 55 12.20 14.74 4.19
N GLN A 56 12.92 15.71 4.76
CA GLN A 56 13.17 15.74 6.21
C GLN A 56 11.87 16.00 7.01
N LEU A 57 10.94 16.79 6.48
CA LEU A 57 9.62 16.94 7.09
C LEU A 57 8.82 15.62 7.05
N GLY A 58 8.95 14.86 5.97
CA GLY A 58 8.40 13.51 5.86
C GLY A 58 9.02 12.56 6.90
N GLU A 59 10.35 12.48 6.97
CA GLU A 59 11.08 11.65 7.93
C GLU A 59 10.76 12.01 9.39
N TYR A 60 10.57 13.30 9.67
CA TYR A 60 10.08 13.80 10.95
C TYR A 60 8.69 13.24 11.29
N SER A 61 7.73 13.30 10.34
CA SER A 61 6.35 12.84 10.56
C SER A 61 6.23 11.34 10.86
N ILE A 62 7.16 10.54 10.33
CA ILE A 62 7.21 9.07 10.54
C ILE A 62 8.22 8.65 11.62
N GLY A 63 8.85 9.60 12.32
CA GLY A 63 9.75 9.34 13.44
C GLY A 63 11.09 8.68 13.08
N LEU A 64 11.60 8.92 11.87
CA LEU A 64 12.86 8.34 11.37
C LEU A 64 14.11 9.21 11.63
N LEU A 65 13.93 10.45 12.09
CA LEU A 65 15.03 11.37 12.34
C LEU A 65 15.76 11.10 13.65
N SER A 66 17.04 11.49 13.71
CA SER A 66 17.79 11.48 14.97
C SER A 66 17.24 12.52 15.95
N ALA A 67 17.58 12.39 17.23
CA ALA A 67 17.17 13.34 18.26
C ALA A 67 17.64 14.79 17.98
N VAL A 68 18.80 14.95 17.33
CA VAL A 68 19.36 16.26 16.96
C VAL A 68 18.55 16.90 15.83
N GLU A 69 18.25 16.14 14.79
CA GLU A 69 17.47 16.62 13.63
C GLU A 69 16.02 16.93 14.01
N THR A 70 15.43 16.11 14.88
CA THR A 70 14.08 16.32 15.43
C THR A 70 13.98 17.68 16.12
N THR A 71 14.95 18.00 17.00
CA THR A 71 14.98 19.28 17.73
C THR A 71 15.10 20.49 16.80
N LEU A 72 15.90 20.37 15.73
CA LEU A 72 16.07 21.43 14.72
C LEU A 72 14.77 21.70 13.97
N ILE A 73 14.06 20.64 13.59
CA ILE A 73 12.77 20.76 12.91
C ILE A 73 11.70 21.32 13.86
N GLU A 74 11.60 20.85 15.11
CA GLU A 74 10.67 21.40 16.10
C GLU A 74 10.87 22.90 16.32
N THR A 75 12.13 23.34 16.41
CA THR A 75 12.49 24.76 16.52
C THR A 75 12.05 25.56 15.30
N HIS A 76 12.22 24.99 14.10
CA HIS A 76 11.76 25.62 12.86
C HIS A 76 10.23 25.67 12.77
N LEU A 77 9.52 24.60 13.15
CA LEU A 77 8.06 24.53 13.14
C LEU A 77 7.41 25.53 14.09
N ALA A 78 8.07 25.87 15.20
CA ALA A 78 7.61 26.91 16.11
C ALA A 78 7.59 28.32 15.49
N THR A 79 8.35 28.54 14.40
CA THR A 79 8.52 29.87 13.78
C THR A 79 8.01 29.94 12.35
N CYS A 80 7.85 28.81 11.64
CA CYS A 80 7.46 28.78 10.23
C CYS A 80 6.01 28.29 10.02
N PRO A 81 5.07 29.18 9.61
CA PRO A 81 3.68 28.79 9.33
C PRO A 81 3.54 27.93 8.05
N HIS A 82 4.50 28.01 7.13
CA HIS A 82 4.47 27.24 5.88
C HIS A 82 4.77 25.76 6.14
N CYS A 83 5.84 25.44 6.87
CA CYS A 83 6.20 24.06 7.17
C CYS A 83 5.20 23.37 8.11
N SER A 84 4.56 24.12 9.02
CA SER A 84 3.47 23.58 9.85
C SER A 84 2.18 23.34 9.04
N ALA A 85 1.88 24.14 8.02
CA ALA A 85 0.79 23.85 7.09
C ALA A 85 1.09 22.59 6.24
N GLU A 86 2.33 22.45 5.77
CA GLU A 86 2.79 21.29 5.00
C GLU A 86 2.70 19.98 5.78
N LEU A 87 3.14 19.98 7.06
CA LEU A 87 2.99 18.81 7.92
C LEU A 87 1.54 18.43 8.18
N ARG A 88 0.66 19.41 8.44
CA ARG A 88 -0.78 19.14 8.61
C ARG A 88 -1.41 18.52 7.36
N GLN A 89 -0.97 18.95 6.18
CA GLN A 89 -1.44 18.38 4.92
C GLN A 89 -0.94 16.95 4.74
N LEU A 90 0.32 16.67 5.10
CA LEU A 90 0.89 15.32 5.06
C LEU A 90 0.17 14.39 6.04
N ASP A 91 -0.06 14.83 7.28
CA ASP A 91 -0.80 14.07 8.29
C ASP A 91 -2.23 13.78 7.84
N ALA A 92 -2.91 14.77 7.25
CA ALA A 92 -4.26 14.60 6.72
C ALA A 92 -4.30 13.64 5.52
N PHE A 93 -3.24 13.57 4.72
CA PHE A 93 -3.12 12.59 3.64
C PHE A 93 -2.87 11.18 4.19
N MET A 94 -1.98 11.02 5.18
CA MET A 94 -1.73 9.71 5.80
C MET A 94 -2.92 9.21 6.64
N ALA A 95 -3.75 10.12 7.17
CA ALA A 95 -4.97 9.78 7.87
C ALA A 95 -6.15 9.46 6.94
N GLN A 96 -6.03 9.72 5.63
CA GLN A 96 -7.06 9.30 4.68
C GLN A 96 -6.95 7.79 4.47
N PRO A 97 -8.02 7.03 4.76
CA PRO A 97 -8.06 5.62 4.38
C PRO A 97 -7.95 5.53 2.85
N ASP A 98 -7.15 4.58 2.38
CA ASP A 98 -6.95 4.35 0.95
C ASP A 98 -8.31 4.01 0.29
N PRO A 99 -8.80 4.84 -0.65
CA PRO A 99 -10.13 4.67 -1.25
C PRO A 99 -10.22 3.40 -2.12
N THR A 100 -9.11 2.73 -2.41
CA THR A 100 -9.16 1.43 -3.12
C THR A 100 -9.70 0.30 -2.25
N PHE A 101 -9.77 0.46 -0.92
CA PHE A 101 -10.31 -0.53 0.01
C PHE A 101 -11.79 -0.31 0.39
N GLU A 102 -12.48 0.67 -0.20
CA GLU A 102 -13.86 1.06 0.18
C GLU A 102 -15.00 0.12 -0.27
N SER A 103 -14.71 -1.12 -0.67
CA SER A 103 -15.78 -2.06 -1.08
C SER A 103 -16.29 -3.01 0.00
N GLN A 104 -15.79 -2.96 1.25
CA GLN A 104 -16.36 -3.82 2.31
C GLN A 104 -16.66 -3.03 3.60
N ARG A 105 -17.95 -2.73 3.77
CA ARG A 105 -18.55 -2.23 5.01
C ARG A 105 -18.17 -3.13 6.19
N ILE A 106 -17.45 -2.59 7.17
CA ILE A 106 -17.52 -3.05 8.56
C ILE A 106 -17.57 -1.82 9.47
N GLN A 107 -18.64 -1.71 10.26
CA GLN A 107 -18.78 -0.73 11.35
C GLN A 107 -17.57 -0.88 12.31
N PRO A 108 -16.89 0.21 12.73
CA PRO A 108 -15.74 0.08 13.61
C PRO A 108 -16.24 -0.09 15.05
N ALA A 109 -16.45 -1.33 15.45
CA ALA A 109 -16.36 -1.73 16.84
C ALA A 109 -15.07 -2.54 16.97
N MET A 110 -14.01 -1.84 17.34
CA MET A 110 -12.76 -2.32 17.92
C MET A 110 -12.41 -3.79 17.66
N ASP A 111 -11.68 -4.05 16.58
CA ASP A 111 -10.46 -4.85 16.65
C ASP A 111 -9.57 -4.49 15.45
N ARG A 112 -8.28 -4.26 15.72
CA ARG A 112 -7.29 -3.92 14.70
C ARG A 112 -7.01 -5.20 13.90
N VAL A 113 -7.82 -5.47 12.87
CA VAL A 113 -7.53 -6.56 11.94
C VAL A 113 -6.25 -6.22 11.20
N GLN A 114 -5.20 -6.99 11.42
CA GLN A 114 -3.95 -6.86 10.68
C GLN A 114 -4.05 -7.66 9.38
N VAL A 115 -3.93 -6.98 8.24
CA VAL A 115 -3.91 -7.63 6.93
C VAL A 115 -2.47 -7.99 6.57
N PHE A 116 -2.23 -9.27 6.30
CA PHE A 116 -0.95 -9.79 5.84
C PHE A 116 -1.07 -10.37 4.44
N ILE A 117 -0.17 -9.97 3.55
CA ILE A 117 0.02 -10.65 2.27
C ILE A 117 1.01 -11.78 2.50
N ALA A 118 0.54 -13.02 2.40
CA ALA A 118 1.38 -14.17 2.63
C ALA A 118 2.37 -14.34 1.48
N ARG A 119 3.64 -14.52 1.82
CA ARG A 119 4.69 -14.79 0.83
C ARG A 119 4.92 -16.29 0.74
N LEU A 120 4.99 -16.83 -0.48
CA LEU A 120 5.43 -18.20 -0.73
C LEU A 120 6.91 -18.35 -0.35
N VAL A 121 7.21 -19.19 0.63
CA VAL A 121 8.58 -19.43 1.15
C VAL A 121 9.17 -20.73 0.62
N SER A 122 8.32 -21.68 0.20
CA SER A 122 8.76 -22.91 -0.46
C SER A 122 7.63 -23.43 -1.35
N GLY A 123 7.93 -23.68 -2.64
CA GLY A 123 6.94 -24.17 -3.59
C GLY A 123 7.47 -24.75 -4.90
N LEU A 124 8.79 -24.94 -5.07
CA LEU A 124 9.36 -25.54 -6.27
C LEU A 124 10.50 -26.47 -5.88
N SER A 125 10.37 -27.74 -6.24
CA SER A 125 11.24 -28.86 -5.81
C SER A 125 12.73 -28.68 -6.16
N GLY A 126 13.59 -29.07 -5.21
CA GLY A 126 14.90 -29.66 -5.51
C GLY A 126 16.13 -28.77 -5.32
N LEU A 127 16.70 -28.78 -4.11
CA LEU A 127 18.11 -29.11 -3.81
C LEU A 127 18.46 -28.68 -2.36
N GLY A 128 18.42 -29.65 -1.44
CA GLY A 128 19.36 -29.70 -0.33
C GLY A 128 19.03 -28.93 0.95
N GLN A 129 17.97 -29.31 1.66
CA GLN A 129 17.97 -29.27 3.14
C GLN A 129 17.23 -30.50 3.70
N PRO A 130 17.72 -31.11 4.80
CA PRO A 130 17.17 -32.36 5.31
C PRO A 130 15.78 -32.13 5.90
N ALA A 131 14.82 -32.84 5.30
CA ALA A 131 13.44 -32.91 5.71
C ALA A 131 13.30 -33.69 7.03
N MET A 132 12.55 -33.12 7.98
CA MET A 132 11.83 -33.92 8.98
C MET A 132 10.39 -34.06 8.46
N THR A 133 10.20 -34.97 7.50
CA THR A 133 8.89 -35.41 7.02
C THR A 133 8.41 -36.60 7.84
N PRO A 134 7.18 -36.61 8.39
CA PRO A 134 6.53 -37.87 8.75
C PRO A 134 6.30 -38.67 7.46
N SER A 135 6.73 -39.92 7.50
CA SER A 135 6.74 -40.81 6.35
C SER A 135 5.33 -41.35 6.07
N PHE A 136 4.69 -40.88 5.01
CA PHE A 136 3.78 -41.70 4.22
C PHE A 136 4.24 -41.65 2.76
N ALA A 137 4.54 -42.84 2.25
CA ALA A 137 5.26 -43.06 1.01
C ALA A 137 4.46 -42.63 -0.23
N ALA A 138 5.21 -42.05 -1.16
CA ALA A 138 4.86 -41.74 -2.53
C ALA A 138 4.05 -42.84 -3.24
N VAL A 139 2.84 -42.49 -3.67
CA VAL A 139 2.15 -43.13 -4.81
C VAL A 139 1.31 -42.06 -5.55
N ARG A 140 1.77 -41.72 -6.77
CA ARG A 140 1.14 -40.95 -7.88
C ARG A 140 1.28 -39.42 -7.90
N GLY A 141 2.29 -38.96 -8.67
CA GLY A 141 2.02 -38.34 -9.97
C GLY A 141 1.28 -37.00 -10.03
N GLY A 142 1.75 -36.00 -9.27
CA GLY A 142 1.47 -34.57 -9.47
C GLY A 142 2.58 -33.79 -8.77
N ALA A 143 3.28 -32.91 -9.49
CA ALA A 143 4.67 -32.55 -9.22
C ALA A 143 4.87 -31.31 -8.33
N GLU A 144 4.04 -31.08 -7.31
CA GLU A 144 4.20 -29.94 -6.42
C GLU A 144 4.12 -30.40 -4.97
N GLY A 145 5.23 -30.28 -4.25
CA GLY A 145 5.25 -30.50 -2.80
C GLY A 145 4.45 -29.42 -2.08
N PRO A 146 4.24 -29.57 -0.75
CA PRO A 146 3.43 -28.63 0.02
C PRO A 146 3.92 -27.19 -0.16
N LEU A 147 2.99 -26.30 -0.52
CA LEU A 147 3.21 -24.87 -0.67
C LEU A 147 3.18 -24.24 0.72
N THR A 148 4.29 -23.63 1.14
CA THR A 148 4.37 -22.97 2.45
C THR A 148 4.35 -21.47 2.30
N TYR A 149 3.37 -20.83 2.94
CA TYR A 149 3.15 -19.39 2.95
C TYR A 149 3.37 -18.83 4.36
N GLU A 150 4.01 -17.67 4.45
CA GLU A 150 4.26 -16.98 5.73
C GLU A 150 3.71 -15.57 5.71
N ALA A 151 3.09 -15.20 6.83
CA ALA A 151 2.40 -13.93 7.07
C ALA A 151 2.56 -13.54 8.55
N GLY A 152 3.64 -12.82 8.88
CA GLY A 152 3.93 -12.46 10.27
C GLY A 152 4.22 -13.71 11.13
N GLU A 153 3.41 -13.93 12.16
CA GLU A 153 3.47 -15.13 13.02
C GLU A 153 2.65 -16.31 12.51
N TYR A 154 1.95 -16.12 11.39
CA TYR A 154 1.13 -17.14 10.77
C TYR A 154 1.88 -17.85 9.65
N ARG A 155 1.72 -19.17 9.58
CA ARG A 155 2.22 -20.01 8.51
C ARG A 155 1.08 -20.88 8.00
N ALA A 156 0.84 -20.85 6.69
CA ALA A 156 -0.10 -21.74 6.03
C ALA A 156 0.68 -22.75 5.17
N VAL A 157 0.42 -24.03 5.37
CA VAL A 157 0.93 -25.11 4.51
C VAL A 157 -0.25 -25.61 3.69
N ILE A 158 -0.14 -25.59 2.38
CA ILE A 158 -1.21 -25.94 1.46
C ILE A 158 -0.74 -27.08 0.56
N GLU A 159 -1.58 -28.10 0.44
CA GLU A 159 -1.41 -29.21 -0.50
C GLU A 159 -2.60 -29.22 -1.47
N ILE A 160 -2.31 -29.52 -2.73
CA ILE A 160 -3.29 -29.55 -3.81
C ILE A 160 -3.22 -30.95 -4.41
N ASP A 161 -4.28 -31.72 -4.18
CA ASP A 161 -4.42 -33.09 -4.69
C ASP A 161 -5.43 -33.12 -5.82
N GLY A 162 -5.04 -33.73 -6.94
CA GLY A 162 -5.98 -34.06 -8.02
C GLY A 162 -6.86 -35.25 -7.64
N ASP A 163 -8.15 -35.19 -7.96
CA ASP A 163 -9.06 -36.32 -7.82
C ASP A 163 -8.83 -37.33 -8.96
N LEU A 164 -8.42 -38.56 -8.61
CA LEU A 164 -8.17 -39.63 -9.59
C LEU A 164 -9.44 -40.07 -10.33
N ASP A 165 -10.61 -39.91 -9.73
CA ASP A 165 -11.90 -40.25 -10.36
C ASP A 165 -12.43 -39.10 -11.21
N ARG A 166 -11.93 -37.87 -11.01
CA ARG A 166 -12.32 -36.66 -11.74
C ARG A 166 -11.11 -35.75 -11.99
N PRO A 167 -10.40 -35.92 -13.11
CA PRO A 167 -9.19 -35.13 -13.40
C PRO A 167 -9.45 -33.63 -13.62
N ASP A 168 -10.71 -33.19 -13.63
CA ASP A 168 -11.11 -31.78 -13.64
C ASP A 168 -11.37 -31.19 -12.24
N ARG A 169 -11.11 -31.97 -11.18
CA ARG A 169 -11.40 -31.61 -9.79
C ARG A 169 -10.20 -31.82 -8.90
N TYR A 170 -9.95 -30.81 -8.07
CA TYR A 170 -8.87 -30.78 -7.12
C TYR A 170 -9.43 -30.57 -5.72
N ALA A 171 -8.76 -31.18 -4.75
CA ALA A 171 -8.91 -30.94 -3.34
C ALA A 171 -7.73 -30.09 -2.88
N LEU A 172 -8.03 -28.95 -2.25
CA LEU A 172 -7.04 -28.13 -1.56
C LEU A 172 -7.19 -28.42 -0.08
N THR A 173 -6.15 -28.97 0.52
CA THR A 173 -6.03 -29.18 1.96
C THR A 173 -4.99 -28.22 2.50
N GLY A 174 -5.20 -27.73 3.72
CA GLY A 174 -4.23 -26.85 4.32
C GLY A 174 -4.21 -26.89 5.83
N LEU A 175 -3.08 -26.49 6.38
CA LEU A 175 -2.81 -26.36 7.80
C LEU A 175 -2.40 -24.92 8.09
N LEU A 176 -3.19 -24.22 8.90
CA LEU A 176 -2.88 -22.89 9.41
C LEU A 176 -2.26 -23.01 10.80
N ILE A 177 -1.05 -22.49 10.94
CA ILE A 177 -0.27 -22.46 12.18
C ILE A 177 -0.16 -21.00 12.61
N GLY A 178 -0.51 -20.72 13.87
CA GLY A 178 -0.48 -19.39 14.45
C GLY A 178 -1.34 -19.29 15.71
N PRO A 179 -1.44 -18.11 16.33
CA PRO A 179 -2.31 -17.91 17.48
C PRO A 179 -3.79 -17.91 17.05
N ALA A 180 -4.64 -18.57 17.86
CA ALA A 180 -6.10 -18.53 17.74
C ALA A 180 -6.65 -18.83 16.33
N VAL A 181 -6.08 -19.82 15.64
CA VAL A 181 -6.43 -20.16 14.26
C VAL A 181 -7.77 -20.88 14.09
N ALA A 182 -8.28 -21.52 15.14
CA ALA A 182 -9.54 -22.27 15.09
C ALA A 182 -10.73 -21.33 14.83
N GLY A 183 -11.60 -21.71 13.89
CA GLY A 183 -12.74 -20.90 13.47
C GLY A 183 -12.40 -19.80 12.46
N THR A 184 -11.13 -19.67 12.05
CA THR A 184 -10.73 -18.77 10.96
C THR A 184 -11.52 -19.13 9.69
N LEU A 185 -12.15 -18.13 9.08
CA LEU A 185 -12.89 -18.32 7.83
C LEU A 185 -11.89 -18.39 6.68
N VAL A 186 -11.99 -19.44 5.87
CA VAL A 186 -11.19 -19.60 4.65
C VAL A 186 -12.11 -19.37 3.46
N GLU A 187 -11.73 -18.47 2.57
CA GLU A 187 -12.45 -18.17 1.34
C GLU A 187 -11.51 -18.31 0.15
N ILE A 188 -11.99 -18.97 -0.90
CA ILE A 188 -11.25 -19.07 -2.16
C ILE A 188 -11.99 -18.30 -3.26
N TRP A 189 -11.24 -17.46 -3.97
CA TRP A 189 -11.71 -16.52 -4.96
C TRP A 189 -11.05 -16.78 -6.30
N SER A 190 -11.79 -16.57 -7.40
CA SER A 190 -11.26 -16.62 -8.76
C SER A 190 -11.88 -15.49 -9.56
N GLY A 191 -11.05 -14.60 -10.12
CA GLY A 191 -11.52 -13.47 -10.94
C GLY A 191 -12.52 -12.56 -10.22
N GLY A 192 -12.36 -12.36 -8.91
CA GLY A 192 -13.24 -11.53 -8.08
C GLY A 192 -14.56 -12.20 -7.67
N GLN A 193 -14.77 -13.47 -7.99
CA GLN A 193 -15.93 -14.25 -7.51
C GLN A 193 -15.50 -15.27 -6.45
N ARG A 194 -16.19 -15.29 -5.31
CA ARG A 194 -16.01 -16.31 -4.28
C ARG A 194 -16.51 -17.66 -4.79
N ILE A 195 -15.62 -18.64 -4.84
CA ILE A 195 -15.87 -19.99 -5.36
C ILE A 195 -16.32 -20.94 -4.24
N ALA A 196 -15.65 -20.89 -3.10
CA ALA A 196 -15.97 -21.71 -1.94
C ALA A 196 -15.53 -21.05 -0.63
N THR A 197 -16.07 -21.53 0.47
CA THR A 197 -15.71 -21.11 1.82
C THR A 197 -15.75 -22.29 2.78
N THR A 198 -14.85 -22.30 3.75
CA THR A 198 -14.78 -23.29 4.83
C THR A 198 -14.25 -22.62 6.10
N GLN A 199 -14.15 -23.35 7.20
CA GLN A 199 -13.54 -22.87 8.43
C GLN A 199 -12.37 -23.76 8.83
N VAL A 200 -11.37 -23.14 9.45
CA VAL A 200 -10.27 -23.84 10.07
C VAL A 200 -10.77 -24.56 11.33
N ASP A 201 -10.48 -25.86 11.45
CA ASP A 201 -10.87 -26.66 12.59
C ASP A 201 -10.02 -26.34 13.85
N VAL A 202 -10.29 -27.06 14.95
CA VAL A 202 -9.56 -26.88 16.22
C VAL A 202 -8.09 -27.30 16.16
N TYR A 203 -7.70 -28.05 15.12
CA TYR A 203 -6.35 -28.52 14.88
C TYR A 203 -5.60 -27.66 13.85
N GLY A 204 -6.24 -26.62 13.29
CA GLY A 204 -5.66 -25.76 12.28
C GLY A 204 -5.88 -26.25 10.85
N ASN A 205 -6.60 -27.35 10.61
CA ASN A 205 -6.81 -27.89 9.27
C ASN A 205 -8.02 -27.25 8.59
N PHE A 206 -7.96 -27.16 7.26
CA PHE A 206 -9.09 -26.80 6.42
C PHE A 206 -9.04 -27.56 5.10
N GLU A 207 -10.21 -27.77 4.50
CA GLU A 207 -10.35 -28.46 3.22
C GLU A 207 -11.35 -27.75 2.30
N LEU A 208 -10.97 -27.63 1.03
CA LEU A 208 -11.77 -27.08 -0.05
C LEU A 208 -11.80 -28.10 -1.19
N LEU A 209 -12.98 -28.65 -1.46
CA LEU A 209 -13.17 -29.73 -2.42
C LEU A 209 -13.77 -29.21 -3.73
N ARG A 210 -13.51 -29.97 -4.81
CA ARG A 210 -14.13 -29.79 -6.14
C ARG A 210 -13.71 -28.50 -6.83
N LEU A 211 -12.49 -28.02 -6.58
CA LEU A 211 -11.90 -26.89 -7.29
C LEU A 211 -11.59 -27.28 -8.73
N LYS A 212 -11.85 -26.37 -9.67
CA LYS A 212 -11.43 -26.56 -11.06
C LYS A 212 -9.97 -26.10 -11.23
N PRO A 213 -9.25 -26.55 -12.26
CA PRO A 213 -7.98 -25.94 -12.61
C PRO A 213 -8.12 -24.43 -12.84
N GLY A 214 -7.19 -23.64 -12.31
CA GLY A 214 -7.21 -22.18 -12.44
C GLY A 214 -6.34 -21.47 -11.41
N GLU A 215 -6.28 -20.16 -11.55
CA GLU A 215 -5.65 -19.25 -10.60
C GLU A 215 -6.65 -18.81 -9.55
N TYR A 216 -6.25 -18.93 -8.29
CA TYR A 216 -7.08 -18.58 -7.16
C TYR A 216 -6.37 -17.65 -6.19
N GLU A 217 -7.19 -16.90 -5.46
CA GLU A 217 -6.80 -16.16 -4.27
C GLU A 217 -7.43 -16.84 -3.04
N LEU A 218 -6.63 -17.11 -2.02
CA LEU A 218 -7.08 -17.64 -0.73
C LEU A 218 -7.02 -16.55 0.32
N ILE A 219 -8.15 -16.30 0.98
CA ILE A 219 -8.26 -15.33 2.07
C ILE A 219 -8.59 -16.10 3.36
N LEU A 220 -7.79 -15.90 4.41
CA LEU A 220 -8.03 -16.46 5.74
C LEU A 220 -8.35 -15.33 6.71
N SER A 221 -9.60 -15.24 7.18
CA SER A 221 -10.10 -14.18 8.05
C SER A 221 -10.35 -14.72 9.46
N GLY A 222 -9.47 -14.36 10.39
CA GLY A 222 -9.59 -14.65 11.82
C GLY A 222 -10.17 -13.47 12.59
N THR A 223 -10.19 -13.55 13.92
CA THR A 223 -10.74 -12.48 14.78
C THR A 223 -9.99 -11.16 14.61
N ASN A 224 -8.65 -11.20 14.56
CA ASN A 224 -7.78 -10.03 14.52
C ASN A 224 -6.77 -10.05 13.36
N VAL A 225 -6.93 -10.97 12.42
CA VAL A 225 -5.99 -11.18 11.33
C VAL A 225 -6.72 -11.50 10.04
N GLU A 226 -6.19 -10.99 8.94
CA GLU A 226 -6.60 -11.38 7.60
C GLU A 226 -5.36 -11.72 6.78
N ILE A 227 -5.29 -12.93 6.23
CA ILE A 227 -4.14 -13.43 5.47
C ILE A 227 -4.57 -13.63 4.02
N HIS A 228 -3.88 -12.96 3.10
CA HIS A 228 -4.17 -13.00 1.67
C HIS A 228 -3.08 -13.79 0.93
N ILE A 229 -3.47 -14.78 0.13
CA ILE A 229 -2.61 -15.59 -0.73
C ILE A 229 -3.07 -15.38 -2.17
N GLN A 230 -2.40 -14.49 -2.93
CA GLN A 230 -2.93 -13.94 -4.19
C GLN A 230 -2.65 -14.77 -5.44
N THR A 231 -1.68 -15.68 -5.41
CA THR A 231 -1.25 -16.48 -6.57
C THR A 231 -1.18 -17.95 -6.19
N LEU A 232 -2.35 -18.57 -6.03
CA LEU A 232 -2.47 -20.00 -5.82
C LEU A 232 -2.91 -20.67 -7.13
N SER A 233 -1.99 -21.32 -7.80
CA SER A 233 -2.27 -22.11 -9.00
C SER A 233 -2.79 -23.49 -8.61
N VAL A 234 -3.96 -23.87 -9.13
CA VAL A 234 -4.50 -25.23 -9.03
C VAL A 234 -4.42 -25.85 -10.42
N THR A 235 -3.57 -26.86 -10.62
CA THR A 235 -3.28 -27.47 -11.93
C THR A 235 -3.14 -28.97 -11.87
#